data_AF-A0A7V9DMX0-F1
#
_entry.id   AF-A0A7V9DMX0-F1
#
_cell.length_a   1.000
_cell.length_b   1.000
_cell.length_c   1.000
_cell.angle_alpha   90.00
_cell.angle_beta   90.00
_cell.angle_gamma   90.00
#
_symmetry.space_group_name_H-M   'P 1'
#
loop_
_entity.id
_entity.type
_entity.pdbx_description
1 polymer ?
#
loop_
_entity_poly.entity_id
_entity_poly.type
_entity_poly.pdbx_seq_one_letter_code
_entity_poly.pdbx_strand_id
1 'polypeptide(L)'
;RDPDEAYGNNANELGIGAYDTVLVGDEAVQDLYELSDIDRAALRRTGALALQWYSFGSEPVPAEVGVVLAAQGERITTEAATREYMQRMMVDADGNLIQDDAGVVIGPDTLMITEDLADSLGLGIVERGGIVRTGEPITRAQQRRLDEVPVPDVDGGTSLSSVYRDAPRAQTIEGWSLDWERLPNREPVRIAQLVIVGVATALILLVVTIGLSLAATESRDERDVLVAVGAKPSTMRRMAGVKAAVLTLTGIVLAIPTGLIPLWAVTRTVEEQFTMPWIQLAVMLVGLPLVVGAAAWGVSSVAQRARPVRMSNLVFE
;
A
#
# COMPACT_ATOMS: atom_id res chain seq x y z
N ARG A 1 29.50 -9.28 -19.32
CA ARG A 1 29.69 -9.25 -17.86
C ARG A 1 28.30 -9.25 -17.25
N ASP A 2 28.10 -9.96 -16.14
CA ASP A 2 26.77 -10.13 -15.54
C ASP A 2 26.18 -8.75 -15.18
N PRO A 3 25.01 -8.34 -15.69
CA PRO A 3 24.39 -7.06 -15.33
C PRO A 3 24.15 -6.93 -13.81
N ASP A 4 24.05 -8.05 -13.09
CA ASP A 4 23.90 -8.08 -11.65
C ASP A 4 25.17 -7.65 -10.88
N GLU A 5 26.36 -7.61 -11.51
CA GLU A 5 27.60 -7.05 -10.92
C GLU A 5 27.62 -5.50 -10.90
N ALA A 6 26.71 -4.83 -11.62
CA ALA A 6 26.65 -3.36 -11.68
C ALA A 6 25.99 -2.77 -10.42
N TYR A 7 25.06 -3.50 -9.80
CA TYR A 7 24.47 -3.13 -8.52
C TYR A 7 25.48 -3.42 -7.41
N GLY A 8 26.26 -2.40 -7.05
CA GLY A 8 27.22 -2.51 -5.94
C GLY A 8 26.52 -2.91 -4.65
N ASN A 9 27.06 -3.89 -3.92
CA ASN A 9 26.60 -4.28 -2.57
C ASN A 9 26.87 -3.20 -1.49
N ASN A 10 27.11 -1.95 -1.90
CA ASN A 10 27.50 -0.86 -1.02
C ASN A 10 26.31 0.10 -0.90
N ALA A 11 25.78 0.28 0.31
CA ALA A 11 24.57 1.08 0.56
C ALA A 11 24.68 2.56 0.12
N ASN A 12 25.89 3.02 -0.21
CA ASN A 12 26.19 4.39 -0.60
C ASN A 12 26.46 4.57 -2.12
N GLU A 13 26.27 3.51 -2.92
CA GLU A 13 26.49 3.55 -4.38
C GLU A 13 25.19 3.30 -5.14
N LEU A 14 24.84 4.25 -6.03
CA LEU A 14 23.79 4.09 -7.03
C LEU A 14 24.40 3.48 -8.28
N GLY A 15 24.13 2.19 -8.51
CA GLY A 15 24.47 1.53 -9.76
C GLY A 15 23.48 1.90 -10.85
N ILE A 16 23.96 2.45 -11.96
CA ILE A 16 23.14 2.77 -13.14
C ILE A 16 23.35 1.65 -14.16
N GLY A 17 22.32 0.83 -14.33
CA GLY A 17 22.29 -0.31 -15.22
C GLY A 17 22.08 0.08 -16.68
N ALA A 18 22.15 -0.91 -17.57
CA ALA A 18 21.98 -0.70 -19.01
C ALA A 18 20.57 -0.25 -19.44
N TYR A 19 19.61 -0.29 -18.50
CA TYR A 19 18.21 0.10 -18.70
C TYR A 19 17.88 1.47 -18.09
N ASP A 20 18.81 2.05 -17.34
CA ASP A 20 18.61 3.33 -16.68
C ASP A 20 18.96 4.47 -17.63
N THR A 21 18.12 5.50 -17.64
CA THR A 21 18.33 6.67 -18.52
C THR A 21 19.00 7.79 -17.74
N VAL A 22 20.06 8.34 -18.34
CA VAL A 22 20.77 9.53 -17.84
C VAL A 22 20.39 10.72 -18.71
N LEU A 23 19.75 11.72 -18.10
CA LEU A 23 19.38 12.95 -18.77
C LEU A 23 20.48 13.99 -18.69
N VAL A 24 20.61 14.78 -19.74
CA VAL A 24 21.38 16.03 -19.69
C VAL A 24 20.41 17.15 -19.33
N GLY A 25 20.60 17.73 -18.14
CA GLY A 25 19.69 18.71 -17.55
C GLY A 25 20.01 20.13 -18.00
N ASP A 26 19.56 20.54 -19.18
CA ASP A 26 19.51 21.97 -19.54
C ASP A 26 18.44 22.72 -18.73
N GLU A 27 18.34 24.05 -18.88
CA GLU A 27 17.37 24.86 -18.14
C GLU A 27 15.92 24.43 -18.40
N ALA A 28 15.59 24.02 -19.63
CA ALA A 28 14.24 23.60 -20.00
C ALA A 28 13.88 22.24 -19.38
N VAL A 29 14.82 21.30 -19.34
CA VAL A 29 14.66 20.00 -18.67
C VAL A 29 14.55 20.19 -17.16
N GLN A 30 15.34 21.08 -16.56
CA GLN A 30 15.26 21.38 -15.13
C GLN A 30 13.92 22.03 -14.74
N ASP A 31 13.40 22.94 -15.57
CA ASP A 31 12.07 23.54 -15.39
C ASP A 31 10.95 22.52 -15.52
N LEU A 32 11.07 21.64 -16.51
CA LEU A 32 10.11 20.56 -16.76
C LEU A 32 10.00 19.61 -15.56
N TYR A 33 11.13 19.25 -14.97
CA TYR A 33 11.25 18.43 -13.75
C TYR A 33 10.90 19.19 -12.46
N GLU A 34 10.57 20.48 -12.56
CA GLU A 34 10.25 21.36 -11.43
C GLU A 34 11.32 21.34 -10.34
N LEU A 35 12.60 21.35 -10.74
CA LEU A 35 13.70 21.35 -9.78
C LEU A 35 13.64 22.60 -8.90
N SER A 36 13.73 22.41 -7.59
CA SER A 36 13.80 23.52 -6.63
C SER A 36 15.11 24.30 -6.79
N ASP A 37 15.17 25.52 -6.26
CA ASP A 37 16.42 26.30 -6.27
C ASP A 37 17.58 25.55 -5.59
N ILE A 38 17.26 24.73 -4.58
CA ILE A 38 18.21 23.87 -3.86
C ILE A 38 18.69 22.76 -4.81
N ASP A 39 17.78 22.06 -5.49
CA ASP A 39 18.12 21.00 -6.45
C ASP A 39 18.99 21.54 -7.59
N ARG A 40 18.62 22.70 -8.17
CA ARG A 40 19.41 23.37 -9.24
C ARG A 40 20.78 23.82 -8.75
N ALA A 41 20.90 24.27 -7.51
CA ALA A 41 22.18 24.64 -6.92
C ALA A 41 23.05 23.39 -6.67
N ALA A 42 22.44 22.29 -6.23
CA ALA A 42 23.12 21.02 -6.00
C ALA A 42 23.62 20.40 -7.32
N LEU A 43 22.79 20.39 -8.37
CA LEU A 43 23.17 19.96 -9.72
C LEU A 43 24.33 20.80 -10.28
N ARG A 44 24.29 22.13 -10.13
CA ARG A 44 25.40 23.00 -10.54
C ARG A 44 26.69 22.77 -9.75
N ARG A 45 26.59 22.38 -8.48
CA ARG A 45 27.75 22.13 -7.61
C ARG A 45 28.43 20.80 -7.93
N THR A 46 27.63 19.75 -8.11
CA THR A 46 28.11 18.36 -8.22
C THR A 46 28.23 17.89 -9.67
N GLY A 47 27.52 18.55 -10.60
CA GLY A 47 27.39 18.12 -11.99
C GLY A 47 26.39 17.00 -12.20
N ALA A 48 25.88 16.36 -11.13
CA ALA A 48 24.94 15.25 -11.18
C ALA A 48 23.89 15.31 -10.07
N LEU A 49 22.65 14.97 -10.39
CA LEU A 49 21.52 14.91 -9.48
C LEU A 49 20.79 13.59 -9.64
N ALA A 50 20.76 12.78 -8.58
CA ALA A 50 19.94 11.58 -8.52
C ALA A 50 18.46 11.99 -8.41
N LEU A 51 17.69 11.62 -9.43
CA LEU A 51 16.27 11.90 -9.52
C LEU A 51 15.46 10.82 -8.80
N GLN A 52 15.95 9.58 -8.83
CA GLN A 52 15.35 8.40 -8.23
C GLN A 52 16.31 7.68 -7.29
N TRP A 53 15.74 6.98 -6.30
CA TRP A 53 16.50 6.19 -5.33
C TRP A 53 15.83 4.84 -5.17
N TYR A 54 16.40 3.85 -5.85
CA TYR A 54 16.01 2.46 -5.73
C TYR A 54 16.76 1.81 -4.57
N SER A 55 16.53 2.28 -3.35
CA SER A 55 16.98 1.50 -2.18
C SER A 55 15.88 0.56 -1.73
N PHE A 56 16.20 -0.73 -1.76
CA PHE A 56 15.43 -1.80 -1.12
C PHE A 56 15.64 -1.84 0.41
N GLY A 57 16.06 -0.74 1.04
CA GLY A 57 16.47 -0.69 2.45
C GLY A 57 15.93 0.51 3.22
N SER A 58 15.80 0.32 4.55
CA SER A 58 15.31 1.31 5.52
C SER A 58 16.38 2.32 5.95
N GLU A 59 17.27 2.74 5.05
CA GLU A 59 18.30 3.73 5.37
C GLU A 59 17.92 5.09 4.76
N PRO A 60 18.14 6.20 5.50
CA PRO A 60 17.90 7.54 4.97
C PRO A 60 18.79 7.79 3.76
N VAL A 61 18.24 8.41 2.72
CA VAL A 61 18.98 8.78 1.51
C VAL A 61 20.04 9.81 1.89
N PRO A 62 21.35 9.52 1.69
CA PRO A 62 22.39 10.48 2.01
C PRO A 62 22.31 11.66 1.03
N ALA A 63 22.75 12.85 1.46
CA ALA A 63 22.62 14.06 0.65
C ALA A 63 23.42 14.01 -0.67
N GLU A 64 24.48 13.21 -0.66
CA GLU A 64 25.37 12.95 -1.79
C GLU A 64 25.61 11.44 -1.85
N VAL A 65 25.61 10.90 -3.07
CA VAL A 65 25.71 9.47 -3.36
C VAL A 65 26.79 9.23 -4.39
N GLY A 66 27.56 8.16 -4.22
CA GLY A 66 28.44 7.69 -5.29
C GLY A 66 27.57 7.11 -6.41
N VAL A 67 27.80 7.52 -7.64
CA VAL A 67 27.11 6.99 -8.82
C VAL A 67 28.11 6.22 -9.65
N VAL A 68 27.77 4.99 -9.97
CA VAL A 68 28.58 4.14 -10.84
C VAL A 68 27.86 3.99 -12.18
N LEU A 69 28.42 4.62 -13.21
CA LEU A 69 27.99 4.49 -14.60
C LEU A 69 28.76 3.35 -15.24
N ALA A 70 28.06 2.29 -15.65
CA ALA A 70 28.64 1.19 -16.41
C ALA A 70 28.53 1.48 -17.92
N ALA A 71 29.49 2.20 -18.48
CA ALA A 71 29.51 2.54 -19.91
C ALA A 71 30.54 1.68 -20.66
N GLN A 72 30.09 0.94 -21.69
CA GLN A 72 30.98 0.17 -22.60
C GLN A 72 31.99 -0.79 -21.91
N GLY A 73 31.67 -1.27 -20.71
CA GLY A 73 32.53 -2.18 -19.95
C GLY A 73 33.52 -1.50 -19.01
N GLU A 74 33.52 -0.17 -18.96
CA GLU A 74 34.25 0.65 -17.98
C GLU A 74 33.31 1.11 -16.87
N ARG A 75 33.81 1.18 -15.63
CA ARG A 75 33.09 1.73 -14.47
C ARG A 75 33.56 3.15 -14.25
N ILE A 76 32.67 4.11 -14.49
CA ILE A 76 32.91 5.52 -14.21
C ILE A 76 32.21 5.85 -12.91
N THR A 77 32.94 6.36 -11.93
CA THR A 77 32.40 6.77 -10.63
C THR A 77 32.34 8.30 -10.55
N THR A 78 31.18 8.85 -10.23
CA THR A 78 30.99 10.28 -9.95
C THR A 78 30.20 10.46 -8.65
N GLU A 79 30.27 11.63 -8.03
CA GLU A 79 29.34 11.99 -6.96
C GLU A 79 28.09 12.62 -7.58
N ALA A 80 26.92 12.35 -7.00
CA ALA A 80 25.68 13.04 -7.33
C ALA A 80 25.00 13.53 -6.07
N ALA A 81 24.42 14.72 -6.14
CA ALA A 81 23.49 15.17 -5.11
C ALA A 81 22.18 14.37 -5.20
N THR A 82 21.50 14.22 -4.07
CA THR A 82 20.15 13.64 -4.05
C THR A 82 19.10 14.74 -3.99
N ARG A 83 17.98 14.55 -4.69
CA ARG A 83 16.90 15.54 -4.75
C ARG A 83 16.31 15.82 -3.36
N GLU A 84 16.12 17.09 -3.05
CA GLU A 84 15.59 17.55 -1.75
C GLU A 84 14.22 16.94 -1.43
N TYR A 85 13.38 16.78 -2.46
CA TYR A 85 12.07 16.15 -2.32
C TYR A 85 12.15 14.72 -1.78
N MET A 86 13.17 13.95 -2.18
CA MET A 86 13.35 12.57 -1.74
C MET A 86 13.78 12.50 -0.28
N GLN A 87 14.68 13.42 0.13
CA GLN A 87 15.06 13.56 1.53
C GLN A 87 13.86 13.89 2.42
N ARG A 88 12.92 14.71 1.91
CA ARG A 88 11.69 15.08 2.63
C ARG A 88 10.64 13.98 2.64
N MET A 89 10.45 13.26 1.54
CA MET A 89 9.42 12.22 1.43
C MET A 89 9.71 10.99 2.27
N MET A 90 10.99 10.69 2.51
CA MET A 90 11.34 9.50 3.28
C MET A 90 11.23 9.72 4.78
N VAL A 91 10.87 10.91 5.26
CA VAL A 91 10.84 11.23 6.68
C VAL A 91 9.50 11.87 7.06
N ASP A 92 8.78 11.30 8.03
CA ASP A 92 7.55 11.89 8.55
C ASP A 92 7.82 13.17 9.38
N ALA A 93 6.76 13.83 9.83
CA ALA A 93 6.88 15.05 10.64
C ALA A 93 7.66 14.84 11.96
N ASP A 94 7.80 13.60 12.41
CA ASP A 94 8.46 13.19 13.64
C ASP A 94 9.88 12.66 13.40
N GLY A 95 10.37 12.64 12.15
CA GLY A 95 11.70 12.16 11.82
C GLY A 95 11.81 10.66 11.48
N ASN A 96 10.69 9.93 11.40
CA ASN A 96 10.70 8.49 11.13
C ASN A 96 10.62 8.18 9.64
N LEU A 97 11.20 7.05 9.23
CA LEU A 97 11.17 6.63 7.83
C LEU A 97 9.77 6.25 7.37
N ILE A 98 9.28 6.87 6.29
CA ILE A 98 8.01 6.49 5.64
C ILE A 98 8.29 5.30 4.73
N GLN A 99 7.81 4.11 5.13
CA GLN A 99 8.06 2.84 4.43
C GLN A 99 7.06 2.54 3.29
N ASP A 100 6.00 3.35 3.16
CA ASP A 100 4.90 3.11 2.23
C ASP A 100 4.93 4.10 1.05
N ASP A 101 4.99 3.57 -0.17
CA ASP A 101 4.66 4.23 -1.44
C ASP A 101 5.37 5.57 -1.74
N ALA A 102 6.68 5.67 -1.50
CA ALA A 102 7.49 6.74 -2.11
C ALA A 102 7.65 6.59 -3.64
N GLY A 103 6.85 5.73 -4.27
CA GLY A 103 6.73 5.59 -5.70
C GLY A 103 5.82 6.66 -6.27
N VAL A 104 6.33 7.88 -6.44
CA VAL A 104 6.20 8.64 -7.69
C VAL A 104 7.37 9.62 -7.71
N VAL A 105 8.46 9.20 -8.32
CA VAL A 105 9.39 10.17 -8.90
C VAL A 105 8.86 10.52 -10.28
N ILE A 106 8.86 11.82 -10.57
CA ILE A 106 8.50 12.35 -11.87
C ILE A 106 9.55 11.86 -12.87
N GLY A 107 9.14 11.06 -13.87
CA GLY A 107 9.96 10.66 -15.02
C GLY A 107 10.71 9.33 -14.83
N PRO A 108 11.02 8.60 -15.92
CA PRO A 108 11.74 7.32 -15.91
C PRO A 108 13.22 7.44 -15.54
N ASP A 109 13.73 8.67 -15.49
CA ASP A 109 15.15 8.92 -15.47
C ASP A 109 15.70 8.81 -14.05
N THR A 110 16.80 8.06 -13.91
CA THR A 110 17.41 7.80 -12.60
C THR A 110 18.38 8.92 -12.21
N LEU A 111 19.04 9.52 -13.21
CA LEU A 111 20.10 10.51 -13.02
C LEU A 111 19.97 11.65 -14.03
N MET A 112 20.14 12.88 -13.55
CA MET A 112 20.34 14.07 -14.38
C MET A 112 21.79 14.55 -14.22
N ILE A 113 22.49 14.82 -15.31
CA ILE A 113 23.84 15.38 -15.32
C ILE A 113 23.91 16.69 -16.11
N THR A 114 24.90 17.52 -15.84
CA THR A 114 25.18 18.71 -16.65
C THR A 114 25.92 18.35 -17.93
N GLU A 115 25.84 19.21 -18.95
CA GLU A 115 26.64 19.10 -20.18
C GLU A 115 28.13 19.03 -19.87
N ASP A 116 28.62 19.91 -18.99
CA ASP A 116 30.02 19.93 -18.55
C ASP A 116 30.48 18.60 -17.95
N LEU A 117 29.63 17.96 -17.13
CA LEU A 117 29.96 16.66 -16.54
C LEU A 117 29.98 15.58 -17.63
N ALA A 118 28.98 15.54 -18.51
CA ALA A 118 28.94 14.60 -19.62
C ALA A 118 30.20 14.67 -20.49
N ASP A 119 30.63 15.88 -20.86
CA ASP A 119 31.85 16.13 -21.62
C ASP A 119 33.11 15.69 -20.86
N SER A 120 33.19 15.98 -19.56
CA SER A 120 34.33 15.57 -18.72
C SER A 120 34.48 14.05 -18.59
N LEU A 121 33.35 13.33 -18.65
CA LEU A 121 33.29 11.87 -18.62
C LEU A 121 33.46 11.25 -20.01
N GLY A 122 33.61 12.06 -21.07
CA GLY A 122 33.72 11.60 -22.45
C GLY A 122 32.43 10.97 -22.99
N LEU A 123 31.28 11.32 -22.40
CA LEU A 123 29.98 10.80 -22.81
C LEU A 123 29.45 11.60 -24.00
N GLY A 124 29.11 10.91 -25.08
CA GLY A 124 28.45 11.55 -26.22
C GLY A 124 26.99 11.88 -25.89
N ILE A 125 26.64 13.16 -25.97
CA ILE A 125 25.25 13.62 -25.82
C ILE A 125 24.49 13.33 -27.11
N VAL A 126 23.33 12.68 -27.01
CA VAL A 126 22.49 12.31 -28.14
C VAL A 126 21.03 12.67 -27.87
N GLU A 127 20.35 13.22 -28.88
CA GLU A 127 18.90 13.46 -28.82
C GLU A 127 18.17 12.11 -28.93
N ARG A 128 17.48 11.70 -27.86
CA ARG A 128 16.75 10.42 -27.79
C ARG A 128 15.24 10.55 -27.90
N GLY A 129 14.68 11.73 -27.67
CA GLY A 129 13.24 11.96 -27.69
C GLY A 129 12.87 13.36 -27.20
N GLY A 130 11.59 13.57 -26.94
CA GLY A 130 11.07 14.81 -26.38
C GLY A 130 10.05 14.53 -25.30
N ILE A 131 9.99 15.42 -24.30
CA ILE A 131 9.02 15.32 -23.21
C ILE A 131 7.88 16.30 -23.49
N VAL A 132 6.64 15.82 -23.40
CA VAL A 132 5.44 16.64 -23.63
C VAL A 132 4.73 16.88 -22.32
N ARG A 133 4.59 18.15 -21.94
CA ARG A 133 3.86 18.57 -20.74
C ARG A 133 2.61 19.35 -21.13
N THR A 134 1.46 18.98 -20.55
CA THR A 134 0.23 19.77 -20.67
C THR A 134 0.17 20.79 -19.54
N GLY A 135 -0.13 22.05 -19.87
CA GLY A 135 -0.34 23.11 -18.86
C GLY A 135 -1.66 22.98 -18.10
N GLU A 136 -2.55 22.11 -18.56
CA GLU A 136 -3.84 21.81 -17.93
C GLU A 136 -3.91 20.34 -17.48
N PRO A 137 -4.66 20.03 -16.40
CA PRO A 137 -4.91 18.66 -16.00
C PRO A 137 -5.61 17.88 -17.11
N ILE A 138 -5.13 16.67 -17.41
CA ILE A 138 -5.77 15.79 -18.38
C ILE A 138 -7.15 15.33 -17.86
N THR A 139 -8.15 15.32 -18.73
CA THR A 139 -9.49 14.81 -18.40
C THR A 139 -9.50 13.28 -18.31
N ARG A 140 -10.46 12.69 -17.59
CA ARG A 140 -10.66 11.22 -17.56
C ARG A 140 -10.90 10.59 -18.94
N ALA A 141 -11.38 11.37 -19.91
CA ALA A 141 -11.57 10.89 -21.27
C ALA A 141 -10.24 10.85 -22.04
N GLN A 142 -9.38 11.87 -21.86
CA GLN A 142 -8.02 11.87 -22.42
C GLN A 142 -7.16 10.79 -21.77
N GLN A 143 -7.26 10.62 -20.45
CA GLN A 143 -6.57 9.54 -19.74
C GLN A 143 -6.95 8.17 -20.31
N ARG A 144 -8.24 7.86 -20.44
CA ARG A 144 -8.68 6.58 -21.05
C ARG A 144 -8.17 6.39 -22.47
N ARG A 145 -8.09 7.45 -23.28
CA ARG A 145 -7.51 7.36 -24.63
C ARG A 145 -6.02 7.09 -24.61
N LEU A 146 -5.28 7.63 -23.63
CA LEU A 146 -3.87 7.32 -23.42
C LEU A 146 -3.70 5.87 -22.97
N ASP A 147 -4.56 5.39 -22.06
CA ASP A 147 -4.59 3.99 -21.61
C ASP A 147 -4.95 3.01 -22.75
N GLU A 148 -5.74 3.47 -23.73
CA GLU A 148 -6.13 2.70 -24.92
C GLU A 148 -5.05 2.68 -26.02
N VAL A 149 -4.01 3.52 -25.94
CA VAL A 149 -2.87 3.44 -26.86
C VAL A 149 -2.16 2.11 -26.58
N PRO A 150 -2.17 1.14 -27.51
CA PRO A 150 -1.57 -0.16 -27.26
C PRO A 150 -0.07 0.03 -27.03
N VAL A 151 0.35 -0.10 -25.77
CA VAL A 151 1.75 -0.23 -25.42
C VAL A 151 2.10 -1.68 -25.78
N PRO A 152 3.01 -1.95 -26.73
CA PRO A 152 3.41 -3.32 -27.03
C PRO A 152 3.96 -3.94 -25.74
N ASP A 153 3.39 -5.08 -25.32
CA ASP A 153 3.78 -5.84 -24.13
C ASP A 153 5.27 -6.21 -24.17
N VAL A 154 6.09 -5.29 -23.66
CA VAL A 154 7.41 -5.46 -23.08
C VAL A 154 7.51 -4.35 -22.03
N ASP A 155 8.20 -4.60 -20.94
CA ASP A 155 8.53 -3.67 -19.85
C ASP A 155 9.21 -2.33 -20.30
N GLY A 156 8.61 -1.51 -21.16
CA GLY A 156 9.19 -0.24 -21.62
C GLY A 156 8.58 0.22 -22.95
N GLY A 157 7.90 1.36 -22.94
CA GLY A 157 6.78 1.65 -23.84
C GLY A 157 7.01 2.44 -25.14
N THR A 158 6.18 3.48 -25.33
CA THR A 158 5.68 4.02 -26.61
C THR A 158 6.73 4.53 -27.60
N SER A 159 7.05 3.75 -28.64
CA SER A 159 7.91 4.22 -29.73
C SER A 159 7.20 5.24 -30.66
N LEU A 160 7.58 6.51 -30.56
CA LEU A 160 7.28 7.57 -31.55
C LEU A 160 7.83 7.26 -32.95
N SER A 161 8.70 6.25 -33.08
CA SER A 161 9.23 5.74 -34.36
C SER A 161 8.18 5.12 -35.29
N SER A 162 7.00 4.76 -34.75
CA SER A 162 5.86 4.32 -35.56
C SER A 162 5.11 5.48 -36.24
N VAL A 163 5.20 6.69 -35.67
CA VAL A 163 4.53 7.91 -36.15
C VAL A 163 5.47 8.77 -37.00
N TYR A 164 6.77 8.81 -36.69
CA TYR A 164 7.79 9.53 -37.45
C TYR A 164 8.71 8.56 -38.19
N ARG A 165 8.36 8.23 -39.44
CA ARG A 165 9.10 7.28 -40.30
C ARG A 165 10.56 7.67 -40.59
N ASP A 166 10.91 8.94 -40.39
CA ASP A 166 12.18 9.51 -40.83
C ASP A 166 13.21 9.69 -39.69
N ALA A 167 12.87 9.30 -38.46
CA ALA A 167 13.81 9.35 -37.33
C ALA A 167 14.92 8.29 -37.47
N PRO A 168 16.21 8.62 -37.25
CA PRO A 168 17.31 7.66 -37.35
C PRO A 168 17.15 6.54 -36.31
N ARG A 169 16.99 5.29 -36.77
CA ARG A 169 16.86 4.12 -35.88
C ARG A 169 18.20 3.83 -35.20
N ALA A 170 18.34 4.16 -33.92
CA ALA A 170 19.46 3.72 -33.10
C ALA A 170 19.16 2.30 -32.59
N GLN A 171 19.98 1.31 -32.97
CA GLN A 171 19.78 -0.13 -32.65
C GLN A 171 20.09 -0.49 -31.18
N THR A 172 19.68 0.30 -30.20
CA THR A 172 19.90 -0.02 -28.77
C THR A 172 18.64 0.26 -27.97
N ILE A 173 18.06 -0.84 -27.47
CA ILE A 173 16.93 -0.98 -26.52
C ILE A 173 16.10 0.30 -26.37
N GLU A 174 15.13 0.46 -27.27
CA GLU A 174 14.16 1.55 -27.25
C GLU A 174 12.94 1.13 -26.42
N GLY A 175 12.83 1.63 -25.20
CA GLY A 175 11.59 1.63 -24.42
C GLY A 175 11.28 3.06 -23.98
N TRP A 176 10.09 3.57 -24.29
CA TRP A 176 9.64 4.88 -23.79
C TRP A 176 8.70 4.68 -22.60
N SER A 177 9.02 5.17 -21.40
CA SER A 177 8.03 5.09 -20.33
C SER A 177 6.89 6.11 -20.58
N LEU A 178 5.67 5.69 -20.23
CA LEU A 178 4.53 6.60 -20.13
C LEU A 178 4.14 6.64 -18.66
N ASP A 179 4.73 7.57 -17.93
CA ASP A 179 4.40 7.81 -16.53
C ASP A 179 3.40 8.96 -16.43
N TRP A 180 2.24 8.71 -15.81
CA TRP A 180 1.34 9.77 -15.39
C TRP A 180 1.13 9.70 -13.88
N GLU A 181 1.27 10.85 -13.23
CA GLU A 181 1.08 10.96 -11.79
C GLU A 181 -0.40 10.80 -11.47
N ARG A 182 -0.76 9.63 -10.92
CA ARG A 182 -2.04 9.45 -10.27
C ARG A 182 -1.91 10.09 -8.89
N LEU A 183 -2.19 11.40 -8.78
CA LEU A 183 -2.40 12.03 -7.47
C LEU A 183 -3.34 11.11 -6.69
N PRO A 184 -2.90 10.47 -5.60
CA PRO A 184 -3.72 9.50 -4.90
C PRO A 184 -4.95 10.25 -4.44
N ASN A 185 -6.08 9.98 -5.09
CA ASN A 185 -7.38 10.46 -4.69
C ASN A 185 -7.67 9.81 -3.33
N ARG A 186 -7.16 10.41 -2.25
CA ARG A 186 -7.28 9.94 -0.86
C ARG A 186 -8.75 9.91 -0.39
N GLU A 187 -9.64 10.60 -1.09
CA GLU A 187 -11.03 10.82 -0.70
C GLU A 187 -12.03 9.70 -1.08
N PRO A 188 -12.10 9.18 -2.33
CA PRO A 188 -13.07 8.13 -2.69
C PRO A 188 -12.82 6.76 -2.01
N VAL A 189 -11.56 6.42 -1.70
CA VAL A 189 -11.23 5.13 -1.08
C VAL A 189 -11.72 5.07 0.37
N ARG A 190 -11.59 6.16 1.14
CA ARG A 190 -12.05 6.19 2.54
C ARG A 190 -13.56 6.03 2.66
N ILE A 191 -14.34 6.67 1.78
CA ILE A 191 -15.80 6.55 1.80
C ILE A 191 -16.21 5.13 1.42
N ALA A 192 -15.63 4.56 0.36
CA ALA A 192 -15.91 3.18 -0.03
C ALA A 192 -15.55 2.19 1.10
N GLN A 193 -14.40 2.37 1.74
CA GLN A 193 -13.95 1.56 2.86
C GLN A 193 -14.87 1.68 4.07
N LEU A 194 -15.29 2.91 4.44
CA LEU A 194 -16.26 3.14 5.52
C LEU A 194 -17.62 2.50 5.22
N VAL A 195 -18.09 2.58 3.97
CA VAL A 195 -19.34 1.93 3.55
C VAL A 195 -19.22 0.42 3.65
N ILE A 196 -18.15 -0.18 3.13
CA ILE A 196 -17.92 -1.63 3.20
C ILE A 196 -17.84 -2.09 4.65
N VAL A 197 -17.05 -1.41 5.49
CA VAL A 197 -16.92 -1.72 6.92
C VAL A 197 -18.27 -1.55 7.64
N GLY A 198 -19.02 -0.50 7.33
CA GLY A 198 -20.35 -0.25 7.90
C GLY A 198 -21.34 -1.34 7.55
N VAL A 199 -21.42 -1.74 6.28
CA VAL A 199 -22.31 -2.83 5.82
C VAL A 199 -21.90 -4.17 6.42
N ALA A 200 -20.61 -4.51 6.43
CA ALA A 200 -20.10 -5.73 7.04
C ALA A 200 -20.42 -5.79 8.54
N THR A 201 -20.23 -4.68 9.26
CA THR A 201 -20.56 -4.58 10.69
C THR A 201 -22.05 -4.77 10.94
N ALA A 202 -22.91 -4.13 10.13
CA ALA A 202 -24.36 -4.28 10.25
C ALA A 202 -24.80 -5.73 10.01
N LEU A 203 -24.22 -6.41 9.02
CA LEU A 203 -24.49 -7.83 8.75
C LEU A 203 -24.04 -8.74 9.90
N ILE A 204 -22.84 -8.52 10.47
CA ILE A 204 -22.37 -9.28 11.62
C ILE A 204 -23.30 -9.09 12.82
N LEU A 205 -23.70 -7.84 13.12
CA LEU A 205 -24.63 -7.54 14.21
C LEU A 205 -25.99 -8.20 13.98
N LEU A 206 -26.50 -8.22 12.74
CA LEU A 206 -27.73 -8.89 12.38
C LEU A 206 -27.64 -10.40 12.68
N VAL A 207 -26.59 -11.07 12.20
CA VAL A 207 -26.38 -12.51 12.41
C VAL A 207 -26.26 -12.83 13.90
N VAL A 208 -25.48 -12.05 14.64
CA VAL A 208 -25.31 -12.21 16.10
C VAL A 208 -26.64 -12.02 16.84
N THR A 209 -27.45 -11.04 16.44
CA THR A 209 -28.77 -10.78 17.03
C THR A 209 -29.74 -11.93 16.79
N ILE A 210 -29.75 -12.50 15.58
CA ILE A 210 -30.56 -13.68 15.24
C ILE A 210 -30.14 -14.87 16.10
N GLY A 211 -28.83 -15.13 16.20
CA GLY A 211 -28.30 -16.22 17.02
C GLY A 211 -28.64 -16.07 18.51
N LEU A 212 -28.50 -14.86 19.06
CA LEU A 212 -28.89 -14.56 20.44
C LEU A 212 -30.39 -14.70 20.68
N SER A 213 -31.23 -14.29 19.72
CA SER A 213 -32.68 -14.42 19.81
C SER A 213 -33.10 -15.90 19.85
N LEU A 214 -32.56 -16.73 18.95
CA LEU A 214 -32.78 -18.17 18.94
C LEU A 214 -32.31 -18.81 20.25
N ALA A 215 -31.08 -18.52 20.66
CA ALA A 215 -30.53 -19.05 21.90
C ALA A 215 -31.38 -18.65 23.12
N ALA A 216 -31.90 -17.42 23.17
CA ALA A 216 -32.74 -16.95 24.26
C ALA A 216 -34.10 -17.67 24.31
N THR A 217 -34.65 -18.09 23.18
CA THR A 217 -35.89 -18.88 23.14
C THR A 217 -35.69 -20.29 23.68
N GLU A 218 -34.61 -20.96 23.29
CA GLU A 218 -34.27 -22.32 23.75
C GLU A 218 -33.84 -22.35 25.22
N SER A 219 -33.20 -21.28 25.69
CA SER A 219 -32.72 -21.16 27.07
C SER A 219 -33.83 -21.01 28.12
N ARG A 220 -35.09 -20.74 27.74
CA ARG A 220 -36.17 -20.55 28.71
C ARG A 220 -36.48 -21.84 29.47
N ASP A 221 -36.58 -22.95 28.74
CA ASP A 221 -36.92 -24.25 29.32
C ASP A 221 -35.79 -24.78 30.20
N GLU A 222 -34.52 -24.61 29.78
CA GLU A 222 -33.35 -24.92 30.60
C GLU A 222 -33.32 -24.10 31.90
N ARG A 223 -33.73 -22.82 31.83
CA ARG A 223 -33.71 -21.93 32.98
C ARG A 223 -34.75 -22.32 34.02
N ASP A 224 -35.94 -22.75 33.60
CA ASP A 224 -36.99 -23.18 34.51
C ASP A 224 -36.60 -24.48 35.25
N VAL A 225 -35.90 -25.39 34.58
CA VAL A 225 -35.29 -26.57 35.22
C VAL A 225 -34.19 -26.16 36.21
N LEU A 226 -33.29 -25.25 35.85
CA LEU A 226 -32.22 -24.78 36.74
C LEU A 226 -32.75 -24.04 37.98
N VAL A 227 -33.85 -23.28 37.83
CA VAL A 227 -34.54 -22.64 38.95
C VAL A 227 -35.18 -23.69 39.85
N ALA A 228 -35.80 -24.74 39.30
CA ALA A 228 -36.37 -25.84 40.07
C ALA A 228 -35.32 -26.61 40.89
N VAL A 229 -34.07 -26.71 40.39
CA VAL A 229 -32.94 -27.36 41.08
C VAL A 229 -32.19 -26.38 42.03
N GLY A 230 -32.59 -25.10 42.09
CA GLY A 230 -32.02 -24.12 43.02
C GLY A 230 -30.65 -23.54 42.59
N ALA A 231 -30.36 -23.52 41.29
CA ALA A 231 -29.09 -23.01 40.78
C ALA A 231 -28.88 -21.52 41.11
N LYS A 232 -27.66 -21.17 41.54
CA LYS A 232 -27.30 -19.79 41.87
C LYS A 232 -27.32 -18.89 40.61
N PRO A 233 -27.84 -17.64 40.68
CA PRO A 233 -27.94 -16.74 39.53
C PRO A 233 -26.61 -16.41 38.83
N SER A 234 -25.50 -16.48 39.57
CA SER A 234 -24.14 -16.30 39.04
C SER A 234 -23.74 -17.41 38.06
N THR A 235 -24.15 -18.65 38.30
CA THR A 235 -23.87 -19.78 37.42
C THR A 235 -24.60 -19.61 36.08
N MET A 236 -25.86 -19.16 36.11
CA MET A 236 -26.64 -18.90 34.89
C MET A 236 -26.02 -17.80 34.01
N ARG A 237 -25.49 -16.72 34.61
CA ARG A 237 -24.80 -15.65 33.87
C ARG A 237 -23.50 -16.14 33.23
N ARG A 238 -22.74 -16.96 33.95
CA ARG A 238 -21.48 -17.51 33.47
C ARG A 238 -21.70 -18.47 32.29
N MET A 239 -22.72 -19.32 32.37
CA MET A 239 -23.11 -20.18 31.25
C MET A 239 -23.51 -19.39 30.01
N ALA A 240 -24.29 -18.32 30.15
CA ALA A 240 -24.66 -17.46 29.02
C ALA A 240 -23.44 -16.83 28.34
N GLY A 241 -22.49 -16.31 29.13
CA GLY A 241 -21.23 -15.76 28.61
C GLY A 241 -20.37 -16.80 27.89
N VAL A 242 -20.26 -18.01 28.45
CA VAL A 242 -19.49 -19.11 27.84
C VAL A 242 -20.14 -19.61 26.55
N LYS A 243 -21.47 -19.84 26.53
CA LYS A 243 -22.20 -20.23 25.32
C LYS A 243 -22.00 -19.21 24.19
N ALA A 244 -22.09 -17.91 24.52
CA ALA A 244 -21.85 -16.84 23.56
C ALA A 244 -20.41 -16.84 23.04
N ALA A 245 -19.41 -16.91 23.93
CA ALA A 245 -18.01 -16.93 23.53
C ALA A 245 -17.64 -18.13 22.64
N VAL A 246 -18.14 -19.33 22.98
CA VAL A 246 -17.92 -20.54 22.17
C VAL A 246 -18.57 -20.40 20.80
N LEU A 247 -19.80 -19.89 20.72
CA LEU A 247 -20.49 -19.69 19.45
C LEU A 247 -19.73 -18.68 18.56
N THR A 248 -19.27 -17.57 19.14
CA THR A 248 -18.48 -16.56 18.43
C THR A 248 -17.15 -17.13 17.94
N LEU A 249 -16.45 -17.89 18.77
CA LEU A 249 -15.19 -18.53 18.41
C LEU A 249 -15.37 -19.48 17.22
N THR A 250 -16.40 -20.33 17.25
CA THR A 250 -16.71 -21.25 16.14
C THR A 250 -17.00 -20.49 14.85
N GLY A 251 -17.77 -19.39 14.95
CA GLY A 251 -18.04 -18.51 13.80
C GLY A 251 -16.77 -17.91 13.20
N ILE A 252 -15.83 -17.45 14.05
CA ILE A 252 -14.55 -16.87 13.60
C ILE A 252 -13.67 -17.91 12.92
N VAL A 253 -13.58 -19.11 13.50
CA VAL A 253 -12.78 -20.21 12.95
C VAL A 253 -13.26 -20.59 11.54
N LEU A 254 -14.55 -20.45 11.24
CA LEU A 254 -15.11 -20.65 9.89
C LEU A 254 -14.95 -19.41 8.99
N ALA A 255 -15.10 -18.20 9.55
CA ALA A 255 -15.03 -16.96 8.79
C ALA A 255 -13.63 -16.68 8.24
N ILE A 256 -12.58 -16.93 9.03
CA ILE A 256 -11.18 -16.69 8.64
C ILE A 256 -10.80 -17.42 7.34
N PRO A 257 -10.94 -18.75 7.23
CA PRO A 257 -10.60 -19.45 5.98
C PRO A 257 -11.52 -19.04 4.83
N THR A 258 -12.80 -18.81 5.10
CA THR A 258 -13.76 -18.38 4.07
C THR A 258 -13.40 -17.02 3.46
N GLY A 259 -12.85 -16.10 4.25
CA GLY A 259 -12.36 -14.81 3.76
C GLY A 259 -10.96 -14.86 3.14
N LEU A 260 -10.07 -15.70 3.68
CA LEU A 260 -8.69 -15.80 3.20
C LEU A 260 -8.56 -16.56 1.88
N ILE A 261 -9.36 -17.59 1.63
CA ILE A 261 -9.25 -18.41 0.41
C ILE A 261 -9.45 -17.57 -0.87
N PRO A 262 -10.53 -16.75 -1.01
CA PRO A 262 -10.72 -15.91 -2.18
C PRO A 262 -9.63 -14.84 -2.32
N LEU A 263 -9.20 -14.24 -1.19
CA LEU A 263 -8.15 -13.23 -1.19
C LEU A 263 -6.81 -13.80 -1.64
N TRP A 264 -6.45 -14.99 -1.16
CA TRP A 264 -5.27 -15.72 -1.60
C TRP A 264 -5.34 -16.09 -3.08
N ALA A 265 -6.51 -16.51 -3.56
CA ALA A 265 -6.71 -16.82 -4.98
C ALA A 265 -6.55 -15.58 -5.87
N VAL A 266 -7.12 -14.44 -5.47
CA VAL A 266 -7.00 -13.17 -6.22
C VAL A 266 -5.56 -12.67 -6.22
N THR A 267 -4.90 -12.59 -5.06
CA THR A 267 -3.52 -12.09 -4.96
C THR A 267 -2.52 -12.92 -5.78
N ARG A 268 -2.72 -14.25 -5.87
CA ARG A 268 -1.97 -15.12 -6.78
C ARG A 268 -2.12 -14.76 -8.27
N THR A 269 -3.24 -14.17 -8.67
CA THR A 269 -3.47 -13.78 -10.08
C THR A 269 -2.93 -12.41 -10.44
N VAL A 270 -2.69 -11.54 -9.46
CA VAL A 270 -2.22 -10.16 -9.69
C VAL A 270 -0.73 -9.97 -9.40
N GLU A 271 0.00 -11.07 -9.11
CA GLU A 271 1.43 -11.08 -8.73
C GLU A 271 1.82 -10.15 -7.56
N GLU A 272 0.85 -9.60 -6.84
CA GLU A 272 1.11 -8.78 -5.65
C GLU A 272 1.47 -9.63 -4.43
N GLN A 273 2.41 -9.11 -3.63
CA GLN A 273 2.84 -9.75 -2.39
C GLN A 273 1.76 -9.63 -1.30
N PHE A 274 1.03 -10.72 -1.06
CA PHE A 274 0.07 -10.78 0.04
C PHE A 274 0.78 -10.90 1.40
N THR A 275 0.86 -9.79 2.12
CA THR A 275 1.33 -9.80 3.52
C THR A 275 0.20 -10.25 4.44
N MET A 276 0.39 -11.39 5.11
CA MET A 276 -0.62 -11.98 5.99
C MET A 276 -0.84 -11.10 7.25
N PRO A 277 -2.07 -10.63 7.52
CA PRO A 277 -2.39 -9.75 8.65
C PRO A 277 -2.51 -10.51 9.98
N TRP A 278 -1.41 -11.08 10.47
CA TRP A 278 -1.39 -11.95 11.67
C TRP A 278 -1.96 -11.29 12.92
N ILE A 279 -1.67 -10.00 13.12
CA ILE A 279 -2.14 -9.24 14.28
C ILE A 279 -3.65 -9.08 14.22
N GLN A 280 -4.21 -8.66 13.08
CA GLN A 280 -5.65 -8.53 12.92
C GLN A 280 -6.36 -9.86 13.13
N LEU A 281 -5.81 -10.97 12.60
CA LEU A 281 -6.36 -12.31 12.81
C LEU A 281 -6.35 -12.72 14.28
N ALA A 282 -5.24 -12.49 15.00
CA ALA A 282 -5.13 -12.80 16.43
C ALA A 282 -6.12 -11.98 17.28
N VAL A 283 -6.26 -10.68 16.98
CA VAL A 283 -7.23 -9.79 17.62
C VAL A 283 -8.65 -10.26 17.35
N MET A 284 -8.97 -10.69 16.13
CA MET A 284 -10.31 -11.21 15.82
C MET A 284 -10.57 -12.52 16.57
N LEU A 285 -9.61 -13.45 16.56
CA LEU A 285 -9.73 -14.76 17.19
C LEU A 285 -9.89 -14.71 18.72
N VAL A 286 -9.23 -13.76 19.38
CA VAL A 286 -9.24 -13.67 20.86
C VAL A 286 -10.09 -12.51 21.36
N GLY A 287 -9.96 -11.33 20.76
CA GLY A 287 -10.63 -10.12 21.20
C GLY A 287 -12.13 -10.17 21.02
N LEU A 288 -12.62 -10.64 19.86
CA LEU A 288 -14.05 -10.64 19.56
C LEU A 288 -14.85 -11.59 20.49
N PRO A 289 -14.44 -12.86 20.73
CA PRO A 289 -15.15 -13.74 21.65
C PRO A 289 -15.16 -13.22 23.09
N LEU A 290 -14.09 -12.55 23.52
CA LEU A 290 -14.04 -11.92 24.85
C LEU A 290 -15.05 -10.78 24.97
N VAL A 291 -15.11 -9.89 23.98
CA VAL A 291 -16.06 -8.76 23.97
C VAL A 291 -17.51 -9.25 23.93
N VAL A 292 -17.82 -10.18 23.04
CA VAL A 292 -19.18 -10.73 22.91
C VAL A 292 -19.58 -11.52 24.16
N GLY A 293 -18.68 -12.34 24.71
CA GLY A 293 -18.91 -13.06 25.95
C GLY A 293 -19.15 -12.13 27.15
N ALA A 294 -18.37 -11.05 27.26
CA ALA A 294 -18.54 -10.03 28.29
C ALA A 294 -19.85 -9.26 28.14
N ALA A 295 -20.22 -8.89 26.91
CA ALA A 295 -21.49 -8.21 26.62
C ALA A 295 -22.69 -9.09 26.97
N ALA A 296 -22.68 -10.36 26.55
CA ALA A 296 -23.74 -11.33 26.88
C ALA A 296 -23.87 -11.55 28.39
N TRP A 297 -22.74 -11.65 29.10
CA TRP A 297 -22.71 -11.73 30.56
C TRP A 297 -23.31 -10.47 31.23
N GLY A 298 -22.97 -9.29 30.72
CA GLY A 298 -23.48 -8.01 31.20
C GLY A 298 -24.99 -7.86 31.00
N VAL A 299 -25.49 -8.13 29.79
CA VAL A 299 -26.93 -8.07 29.47
C VAL A 299 -27.73 -9.05 30.34
N SER A 300 -27.22 -10.26 30.54
CA SER A 300 -27.84 -11.26 31.44
C SER A 300 -27.91 -10.76 32.89
N SER A 301 -26.90 -10.00 33.33
CA SER A 301 -26.87 -9.42 34.68
C SER A 301 -27.93 -8.32 34.87
N VAL A 302 -28.17 -7.49 33.85
CA VAL A 302 -29.16 -6.41 33.89
C VAL A 302 -30.58 -6.95 33.80
N ALA A 303 -30.83 -7.90 32.90
CA ALA A 303 -32.15 -8.51 32.71
C ALA A 303 -32.69 -9.19 33.99
N GLN A 304 -31.81 -9.77 34.80
CA GLN A 304 -32.18 -10.39 36.08
C GLN A 304 -32.52 -9.37 37.18
N ARG A 305 -31.98 -8.14 37.12
CA ARG A 305 -32.34 -7.08 38.07
C ARG A 305 -33.69 -6.43 37.73
N ALA A 306 -34.07 -6.41 36.46
CA ALA A 306 -35.26 -5.71 35.98
C ALA A 306 -36.59 -6.50 36.16
N ARG A 307 -36.54 -7.81 36.41
CA ARG A 307 -37.74 -8.62 36.68
C ARG A 307 -37.70 -9.21 38.10
N PRO A 308 -38.14 -8.47 39.13
CA PRO A 308 -38.39 -9.06 40.43
C PRO A 308 -39.48 -10.14 40.28
N VAL A 309 -39.22 -11.32 40.84
CA VAL A 309 -40.11 -12.47 40.80
C VAL A 309 -41.42 -12.06 41.47
N ARG A 310 -42.49 -11.85 40.69
CA ARG A 310 -43.85 -11.88 41.23
C ARG A 310 -44.11 -13.33 41.61
N MET A 311 -44.04 -13.63 42.91
CA MET A 311 -44.67 -14.85 43.43
C MET A 311 -46.17 -14.72 43.13
N SER A 312 -46.65 -15.46 42.14
CA SER A 312 -48.08 -15.76 42.05
C SER A 312 -48.43 -16.50 43.33
N ASN A 313 -49.20 -15.86 44.20
CA ASN A 313 -49.88 -16.55 45.29
C ASN A 313 -50.73 -17.64 44.66
N LEU A 314 -50.26 -18.88 44.70
CA LEU A 314 -51.11 -20.04 44.48
C LEU A 314 -52.06 -20.10 45.67
N VAL A 315 -53.27 -19.61 45.44
CA VAL A 315 -54.43 -19.87 46.27
C VAL A 315 -54.65 -21.37 46.20
N PHE A 316 -54.40 -22.05 47.31
CA PHE A 316 -54.88 -23.42 47.52
C PHE A 316 -56.39 -23.31 47.78
N GLU A 317 -57.20 -23.78 46.85
CA GLU A 317 -58.58 -24.24 47.07
C GLU A 317 -58.63 -25.76 47.02
#